data_AF-A0A183TLA0-F1
#
_entry.id   AF-A0A183TLA0-F1
#
_cell.length_a   1.000
_cell.length_b   1.000
_cell.length_c   1.000
_cell.angle_alpha   90.00
_cell.angle_beta   90.00
_cell.angle_gamma   90.00
#
_symmetry.space_group_name_H-M   'P 1'
#
loop_
_entity.id
_entity.type
_entity.pdbx_description
1 polymer ?
#
loop_
_entity_poly.entity_id
_entity_poly.type
_entity_poly.pdbx_seq_one_letter_code
_entity_poly.pdbx_strand_id
1 'polypeptide(L)' 'LRRLFNELDRDKSGKISVAELRVALEQHRGQRMREEDVKKFLATLDANKDGELSIEEFNTMFS' A
#
# COMPACT_ATOMS: atom_id res chain seq x y z
N LEU A 1 -1.77 1.60 13.09
CA LEU A 1 -1.38 1.94 11.70
C LEU A 1 0.10 1.69 11.43
N ARG A 2 1.02 2.24 12.22
CA ARG A 2 2.48 2.09 12.03
C ARG A 2 3.05 0.66 12.06
N ARG A 3 2.46 -0.28 12.82
CA ARG A 3 2.87 -1.70 12.75
C ARG A 3 2.47 -2.34 11.42
N LEU A 4 1.22 -2.14 11.01
CA LEU A 4 0.72 -2.62 9.73
C LEU A 4 1.53 -2.03 8.57
N PHE A 5 1.81 -0.72 8.63
CA PHE A 5 2.66 -0.04 7.67
C PHE A 5 4.04 -0.70 7.56
N ASN A 6 4.71 -0.96 8.68
CA ASN A 6 6.00 -1.65 8.69
C ASN A 6 5.93 -3.12 8.23
N GLU A 7 4.77 -3.77 8.30
CA GLU A 7 4.59 -5.12 7.74
C GLU A 7 4.40 -5.11 6.23
N LEU A 8 3.88 -3.99 5.70
CA LEU A 8 3.66 -3.76 4.28
C LEU A 8 4.94 -3.23 3.58
N ASP A 9 5.61 -2.25 4.19
CA ASP A 9 6.88 -1.65 3.78
C ASP A 9 8.04 -2.62 4.05
N ARG A 10 8.29 -3.50 3.07
CA ARG A 10 9.29 -4.56 3.16
C ARG A 10 10.69 -4.04 2.89
N ASP A 11 10.81 -3.07 2.01
CA ASP A 11 12.09 -2.46 1.68
C ASP A 11 12.54 -1.39 2.69
N LYS A 12 11.64 -0.99 3.60
CA LYS A 12 11.85 0.06 4.60
C LYS A 12 12.14 1.41 3.95
N SER A 13 11.55 1.66 2.79
CA SER A 13 11.62 2.95 2.11
C SER A 13 10.89 4.06 2.88
N GLY A 14 9.99 3.69 3.81
CA GLY A 14 9.10 4.62 4.50
C GLY A 14 7.85 4.96 3.69
N LYS A 15 7.63 4.24 2.59
CA LYS A 15 6.47 4.32 1.70
C LYS A 15 6.03 2.91 1.32
N ILE A 16 4.80 2.76 0.84
CA ILE A 16 4.31 1.49 0.31
C ILE A 16 4.16 1.61 -1.20
N SER A 17 5.00 0.91 -1.93
CA SER A 17 4.90 0.81 -3.38
C SER A 17 3.74 -0.07 -3.83
N VAL A 18 3.24 0.11 -5.07
CA VAL A 18 2.24 -0.79 -5.70
C VAL A 18 2.65 -2.26 -5.61
N ALA A 19 3.94 -2.55 -5.80
CA ALA A 19 4.47 -3.91 -5.73
C ALA A 19 4.36 -4.50 -4.33
N GLU A 20 4.65 -3.71 -3.28
CA GLU A 20 4.58 -4.15 -1.89
C GLU A 20 3.15 -4.33 -1.44
N LEU A 21 2.26 -3.39 -1.79
CA LEU A 21 0.84 -3.49 -1.53
C LEU A 21 0.25 -4.73 -2.21
N ARG A 22 0.63 -5.00 -3.45
CA ARG A 22 0.21 -6.20 -4.18
C ARG A 22 0.67 -7.46 -3.46
N VAL A 23 1.94 -7.57 -3.13
CA VAL A 23 2.51 -8.74 -2.45
C VAL A 23 1.87 -8.97 -1.08
N ALA A 24 1.58 -7.90 -0.35
CA ALA A 24 0.89 -7.99 0.93
C ALA A 24 -0.56 -8.45 0.79
N LEU A 25 -1.31 -7.88 -0.16
CA LEU A 25 -2.68 -8.29 -0.44
C LEU A 25 -2.77 -9.73 -0.95
N GLU A 26 -1.83 -10.16 -1.79
CA GLU A 26 -1.72 -11.53 -2.28
C GLU A 26 -1.44 -12.51 -1.13
N GLN A 27 -0.59 -12.14 -0.17
CA GLN A 27 -0.32 -12.96 1.02
C GLN A 27 -1.49 -12.99 2.01
N HIS A 28 -2.19 -11.88 2.20
CA HIS A 28 -3.33 -11.81 3.13
C HIS A 28 -4.59 -12.51 2.59
N ARG A 29 -4.88 -12.40 1.29
CA ARG A 29 -6.06 -13.02 0.67
C ARG A 29 -5.80 -14.41 0.08
N GLY A 30 -4.53 -14.79 -0.11
CA GLY A 30 -4.16 -16.05 -0.77
C GLY A 30 -4.55 -16.11 -2.26
N GLN A 31 -4.84 -14.95 -2.87
CA GLN A 31 -5.27 -14.85 -4.27
C GLN A 31 -4.45 -13.79 -5.01
N ARG A 32 -4.09 -14.09 -6.26
CA ARG A 32 -3.38 -13.14 -7.13
C ARG A 32 -4.27 -11.94 -7.44
N MET A 33 -3.88 -10.77 -6.95
CA MET A 33 -4.48 -9.50 -7.34
C MET A 33 -3.86 -9.05 -8.66
N ARG A 34 -4.70 -8.54 -9.58
CA ARG A 34 -4.21 -7.91 -10.80
C ARG A 34 -3.60 -6.57 -10.45
N GLU A 35 -2.54 -6.21 -11.17
CA GLU A 35 -1.84 -4.94 -10.94
C GLU A 35 -2.78 -3.73 -11.12
N GLU A 36 -3.71 -3.80 -12.07
CA GLU A 36 -4.75 -2.79 -12.32
C GLU A 36 -5.66 -2.53 -11.11
N ASP A 37 -6.07 -3.57 -10.37
CA ASP A 37 -6.91 -3.44 -9.18
C ASP A 37 -6.12 -2.82 -8.03
N VAL A 38 -4.86 -3.26 -7.85
CA VAL A 38 -3.97 -2.69 -6.83
C VAL A 38 -3.65 -1.23 -7.14
N LYS A 39 -3.43 -0.88 -8.41
CA LYS A 39 -3.22 0.51 -8.83
C LYS A 39 -4.42 1.38 -8.55
N LYS A 40 -5.64 0.91 -8.83
CA LYS A 40 -6.87 1.66 -8.51
C LYS A 40 -7.01 1.86 -7.00
N PHE A 41 -6.73 0.82 -6.22
CA PHE A 41 -6.80 0.89 -4.77
C PHE A 41 -5.76 1.88 -4.22
N LEU A 42 -4.51 1.78 -4.68
CA LEU A 42 -3.44 2.72 -4.33
C LEU A 42 -3.81 4.14 -4.74
N ALA A 43 -4.25 4.37 -5.98
CA ALA A 43 -4.65 5.71 -6.46
C ALA A 43 -5.84 6.33 -5.70
N THR A 44 -6.61 5.53 -4.95
CA THR A 44 -7.68 6.03 -4.07
C THR A 44 -7.13 6.50 -2.72
N LEU A 45 -5.98 5.99 -2.32
CA LEU A 45 -5.32 6.27 -1.04
C LEU A 45 -4.16 7.27 -1.20
N ASP A 46 -3.51 7.26 -2.37
CA ASP A 46 -2.45 8.16 -2.82
C ASP A 46 -3.04 9.54 -3.14
N ALA A 47 -2.95 10.44 -2.18
CA ALA A 47 -3.52 11.77 -2.25
C ALA A 47 -2.58 12.71 -3.04
N ASN A 48 -1.27 12.50 -2.92
CA ASN A 48 -0.25 13.31 -3.57
C ASN A 48 0.03 12.88 -5.02
N LYS A 49 -0.47 11.70 -5.43
CA LYS A 49 -0.31 11.08 -6.75
C LYS A 49 1.13 10.77 -7.13
N ASP A 50 1.99 10.45 -6.15
CA ASP A 50 3.37 10.05 -6.40
C ASP A 50 3.50 8.57 -6.79
N GLY A 51 2.41 7.81 -6.72
CA GLY A 51 2.37 6.39 -7.07
C GLY A 51 2.81 5.47 -5.94
N GLU A 52 3.05 6.03 -4.75
CA GLU A 52 3.42 5.33 -3.53
C GLU A 52 2.48 5.77 -2.40
N LEU A 53 2.44 5.02 -1.30
CA LEU A 53 1.59 5.33 -0.16
C LEU A 53 2.46 5.71 1.02
N SER A 54 2.49 7.00 1.35
CA SER A 54 3.27 7.51 2.47
C SER A 54 2.60 7.17 3.81
N ILE A 55 3.38 7.08 4.90
CA ILE A 55 2.81 6.82 6.23
C ILE A 55 1.79 7.89 6.66
N GLU A 56 1.95 9.12 6.18
CA GLU A 56 1.02 10.22 6.41
C GLU A 56 -0.32 9.97 5.73
N GLU A 57 -0.31 9.62 4.44
CA GLU A 57 -1.51 9.29 3.65
C GLU A 57 -2.22 8.05 4.22
N PHE A 58 -1.44 7.06 4.63
CA PHE A 58 -1.96 5.88 5.31
C PHE A 58 -2.62 6.25 6.65
N ASN A 59 -2.06 7.18 7.42
CA ASN A 59 -2.68 7.62 8.66
C ASN A 59 -3.95 8.46 8.42
N THR A 60 -3.97 9.32 7.41
CA THR A 60 -5.14 10.14 7.08
C THR A 60 -6.36 9.31 6.70
N MET A 61 -6.18 8.19 6.01
CA MET A 61 -7.28 7.30 5.59
C MET A 61 -7.88 6.45 6.71
N PHE A 62 -7.10 6.11 7.73
CA PHE A 62 -7.54 5.25 8.85
C PHE A 62 -7.68 6.01 10.18
N SER A 63 -7.75 7.35 10.13
CA SER A 63 -7.99 8.22 11.29
C SER A 63 -9.48 8.42 11.61
#